data_AF-A0A7C7NUD9-F1
#
_entry.id   AF-A0A7C7NUD9-F1
#
_cell.length_a   1.000
_cell.length_b   1.000
_cell.length_c   1.000
_cell.angle_alpha   90.00
_cell.angle_beta   90.00
_cell.angle_gamma   90.00
#
_symmetry.space_group_name_H-M   'P 1'
#
loop_
_entity.id
_entity.type
_entity.pdbx_description
1 polymer ?
#
loop_
_entity_poly.entity_id
_entity_poly.type
_entity_poly.pdbx_seq_one_letter_code
_entity_poly.pdbx_strand_id
1 'polypeptide(L)'
;MNVVFSTEIQCMAESSSERRVVRAEGQAPRQLPFSPGIETGNRLYLAGVVGRGNNAGEQTRAALDDIRSTLEAASRGFGDVEDIWVYLADVRDRDVVQTILNETLGDDMPTPTIIGARLMGRSGVEIQMVIGKKP
;
A
#
# COMPACT_ATOMS: atom_id res chain seq x y z
N MET A 1 -8.94 2.57 26.90
CA MET A 1 -7.70 2.84 26.12
C MET A 1 -6.68 1.81 26.56
N ASN A 2 -6.25 0.91 25.67
CA ASN A 2 -5.39 -0.23 26.02
C ASN A 2 -4.05 -0.06 25.29
N VAL A 3 -2.94 -0.19 26.03
CA VAL A 3 -1.69 0.58 25.88
C VAL A 3 -0.47 -0.29 25.61
N VAL A 4 -0.48 -1.11 24.55
CA VAL A 4 0.71 -1.94 24.29
C VAL A 4 1.50 -1.50 23.05
N PHE A 5 0.95 -1.37 21.84
CA PHE A 5 1.61 -0.63 20.73
C PHE A 5 0.54 -0.19 19.72
N SER A 6 0.61 1.05 19.21
CA SER A 6 -0.43 1.64 18.33
C SER A 6 0.14 2.58 17.26
N THR A 7 1.46 2.54 17.05
CA THR A 7 2.13 3.46 16.13
C THR A 7 2.92 2.66 15.12
N GLU A 8 2.61 2.89 13.86
CA GLU A 8 3.44 2.51 12.73
C GLU A 8 4.26 3.74 12.32
N ILE A 9 5.57 3.56 12.13
CA ILE A 9 6.44 4.58 11.56
C ILE A 9 7.25 3.94 10.44
N GLN A 10 6.96 4.35 9.21
CA GLN A 10 7.83 4.13 8.07
C GLN A 10 8.40 5.47 7.62
N CYS A 11 9.71 5.52 7.39
CA CYS A 11 10.41 6.72 6.94
C CYS A 11 11.30 6.35 5.76
N MET A 12 11.07 7.01 4.64
CA MET A 12 11.90 6.91 3.44
C MET A 12 12.49 8.29 3.17
N ALA A 13 13.81 8.36 3.01
CA ALA A 13 14.50 9.59 2.65
C ALA A 13 14.79 9.59 1.14
N GLU A 14 14.41 10.68 0.46
CA GLU A 14 14.74 10.92 -0.95
C GLU A 14 15.48 12.26 -1.05
N SER A 15 16.48 12.31 -1.93
CA SER A 15 17.37 13.46 -2.12
C SER A 15 16.83 14.50 -3.10
N SER A 16 15.88 14.10 -3.95
CA SER A 16 15.25 14.99 -4.93
C SER A 16 14.47 16.13 -4.27
N SER A 17 14.55 17.32 -4.85
CA SER A 17 13.73 18.47 -4.48
C SER A 17 12.37 18.50 -5.18
N GLU A 18 12.14 17.62 -6.16
CA GLU A 18 10.87 17.53 -6.88
C GLU A 18 9.85 16.70 -6.09
N ARG A 19 8.60 17.16 -6.03
CA ARG A 19 7.54 16.47 -5.30
C ARG A 19 6.19 16.67 -5.97
N ARG A 20 5.54 15.58 -6.36
CA ARG A 20 4.19 15.57 -6.93
C ARG A 20 3.27 14.68 -6.09
N VAL A 21 2.13 15.23 -5.69
CA VAL A 21 1.06 14.43 -5.03
C VAL A 21 0.30 13.66 -6.11
N VAL A 22 0.20 12.34 -5.93
CA VAL A 22 -0.56 11.43 -6.81
C VAL A 22 -1.86 11.05 -6.12
N ARG A 23 -2.97 11.12 -6.85
CA ARG A 23 -4.32 10.77 -6.40
C ARG A 23 -5.06 10.10 -7.55
N ALA A 24 -5.83 9.06 -7.26
CA ALA A 24 -6.72 8.44 -8.24
C ALA A 24 -7.67 9.47 -8.87
N GLU A 25 -7.97 9.31 -10.16
CA GLU A 25 -8.91 10.19 -10.86
C GLU A 25 -10.30 10.16 -10.22
N GLY A 26 -10.99 11.30 -10.21
CA GLY A 26 -12.32 11.43 -9.59
C GLY A 26 -12.31 11.41 -8.06
N GLN A 27 -11.17 11.17 -7.41
CA GLN A 27 -11.05 11.29 -5.97
C GLN A 27 -10.97 12.77 -5.58
N ALA A 28 -12.10 13.33 -5.12
CA ALA A 28 -12.14 14.69 -4.61
C ALA A 28 -11.03 14.88 -3.54
N PRO A 29 -10.40 16.06 -3.45
CA PRO A 29 -9.43 16.35 -2.39
C PRO A 29 -10.11 16.21 -1.03
N ARG A 30 -10.06 15.01 -0.45
CA ARG A 30 -10.43 14.81 0.94
C ARG A 30 -9.33 15.45 1.76
N GLN A 31 -9.71 16.20 2.80
CA GLN A 31 -8.78 16.66 3.83
C GLN A 31 -8.37 15.46 4.70
N LEU A 32 -7.62 14.54 4.10
CA LEU A 32 -6.92 13.49 4.81
C LEU A 32 -5.59 14.07 5.29
N PRO A 33 -5.08 13.66 6.47
CA PRO A 33 -3.79 14.11 6.97
C PRO A 33 -2.60 13.50 6.20
N PHE A 34 -2.82 12.98 4.99
CA PHE A 34 -1.81 12.34 4.14
C PHE A 34 -2.12 12.46 2.64
N SER A 35 -1.13 12.12 1.82
CA SER A 35 -1.25 11.99 0.36
C SER A 35 -1.31 10.50 -0.03
N PRO A 36 -2.21 10.06 -0.92
CA PRO A 36 -2.29 8.66 -1.37
C PRO A 36 -0.99 8.15 -1.98
N GLY A 37 -0.32 9.01 -2.76
CA GLY A 37 1.05 8.78 -3.18
C GLY A 37 1.83 10.07 -3.32
N ILE A 38 3.15 9.97 -3.18
CA ILE A 38 4.11 11.03 -3.50
C ILE A 38 5.09 10.49 -4.53
N GLU A 39 5.14 11.15 -5.68
CA GLU A 39 6.19 10.92 -6.66
C GLU A 39 7.30 11.94 -6.47
N THR A 40 8.53 11.46 -6.37
CA THR A 40 9.74 12.27 -6.15
C THR A 40 10.96 11.50 -6.60
N GLY A 41 11.91 12.20 -7.22
CA GLY A 41 13.04 11.56 -7.89
C GLY A 41 12.55 10.55 -8.94
N ASN A 42 12.97 9.29 -8.79
CA ASN A 42 12.62 8.20 -9.71
C ASN A 42 11.59 7.22 -9.14
N ARG A 43 10.91 7.57 -8.04
CA ARG A 43 10.02 6.65 -7.32
C ARG A 43 8.66 7.27 -7.03
N LEU A 44 7.68 6.39 -6.86
CA LEU A 44 6.39 6.69 -6.28
C LEU A 44 6.24 5.94 -4.96
N TYR A 45 6.02 6.69 -3.89
CA TYR A 45 5.79 6.17 -2.54
C TYR A 45 4.29 6.22 -2.25
N LEU A 46 3.66 5.07 -2.04
CA LEU A 46 2.26 5.01 -1.65
C LEU A 46 2.12 5.11 -0.14
N ALA A 47 1.04 5.75 0.32
CA ALA A 47 0.60 5.60 1.70
C ALA A 47 0.09 4.16 1.95
N GLY A 48 -0.02 3.78 3.22
CA GLY A 48 -0.72 2.55 3.58
C GLY A 48 -2.17 2.57 3.13
N VAL A 49 -2.57 1.53 2.40
CA VAL A 49 -3.91 1.37 1.84
C VAL A 49 -4.63 0.24 2.55
N VAL A 50 -5.78 0.55 3.12
CA VAL A 50 -6.71 -0.41 3.72
C VAL A 50 -7.90 -0.62 2.81
N GLY A 51 -8.30 -1.87 2.61
CA GLY A 51 -9.46 -2.20 1.81
C GLY A 51 -10.73 -2.42 2.62
N ARG A 52 -11.88 -2.37 1.95
CA ARG A 52 -13.18 -2.71 2.54
C ARG A 52 -13.47 -4.19 2.34
N GLY A 53 -14.13 -4.82 3.31
CA GLY A 53 -14.48 -6.24 3.23
C GLY A 53 -14.71 -6.86 4.59
N ASN A 54 -15.28 -8.06 4.61
CA ASN A 54 -15.61 -8.81 5.82
C ASN A 54 -14.47 -9.72 6.29
N ASN A 55 -13.48 -10.00 5.43
CA ASN A 55 -12.32 -10.82 5.73
C ASN A 55 -11.06 -10.24 5.05
N ALA A 56 -9.88 -10.74 5.44
CA ALA A 56 -8.60 -10.27 4.92
C ALA A 56 -8.52 -10.36 3.39
N GLY A 57 -9.02 -11.43 2.77
CA GLY A 57 -8.97 -11.60 1.32
C GLY A 57 -9.81 -10.59 0.53
N GLU A 58 -11.02 -10.26 1.00
CA GLU A 58 -11.83 -9.18 0.41
C GLU A 58 -11.14 -7.82 0.56
N GLN A 59 -10.59 -7.55 1.75
CA GLN A 59 -9.90 -6.30 2.01
C GLN A 59 -8.59 -6.18 1.22
N THR A 60 -7.84 -7.26 1.02
CA THR A 60 -6.62 -7.27 0.19
C THR A 60 -6.95 -6.89 -1.25
N ARG A 61 -7.99 -7.49 -1.83
CA ARG A 61 -8.41 -7.16 -3.21
C ARG A 61 -8.83 -5.70 -3.32
N ALA A 62 -9.67 -5.23 -2.40
CA ALA A 62 -10.10 -3.84 -2.39
C ALA A 62 -8.94 -2.85 -2.22
N ALA A 63 -7.95 -3.17 -1.38
CA ALA A 63 -6.75 -2.35 -1.22
C ALA A 63 -5.90 -2.33 -2.50
N LEU A 64 -5.74 -3.48 -3.16
CA LEU A 64 -4.99 -3.56 -4.43
C LEU A 64 -5.70 -2.82 -5.57
N ASP A 65 -7.04 -2.80 -5.60
CA ASP A 65 -7.80 -1.99 -6.55
C ASP A 65 -7.60 -0.48 -6.32
N ASP A 66 -7.65 -0.04 -5.06
CA ASP A 66 -7.38 1.37 -4.70
C ASP A 66 -5.93 1.77 -5.02
N ILE A 67 -4.97 0.87 -4.80
CA ILE A 67 -3.57 1.03 -5.21
C ILE A 67 -3.49 1.17 -6.73
N ARG A 68 -4.12 0.27 -7.49
CA ARG A 68 -4.14 0.29 -8.97
C ARG A 68 -4.62 1.64 -9.50
N SER A 69 -5.72 2.16 -8.98
CA SER A 69 -6.24 3.48 -9.38
C SER A 69 -5.26 4.62 -9.09
N THR A 70 -4.49 4.52 -8.00
CA THR A 70 -3.44 5.51 -7.67
C THR A 70 -2.24 5.38 -8.63
N LEU A 71 -1.85 4.15 -9.00
CA LEU A 71 -0.78 3.89 -9.98
C LEU A 71 -1.16 4.41 -11.37
N GLU A 72 -2.38 4.16 -11.81
CA GLU A 72 -2.89 4.62 -13.11
C GLU A 72 -2.83 6.15 -13.24
N ALA A 73 -3.18 6.88 -12.19
CA ALA A 73 -3.07 8.34 -12.14
C ALA A 73 -1.61 8.86 -12.25
N ALA A 74 -0.62 8.01 -11.93
CA ALA A 74 0.80 8.30 -12.16
C ALA A 74 1.35 7.69 -13.47
N SER A 75 0.49 7.05 -14.29
CA SER A 75 0.90 6.26 -15.47
C SER A 75 1.91 5.15 -15.11
N ARG A 76 1.66 4.49 -13.98
CA ARG A 76 2.43 3.37 -13.40
C ARG A 76 1.59 2.10 -13.38
N GLY A 77 2.23 0.97 -13.12
CA GLY A 77 1.57 -0.30 -12.87
C GLY A 77 2.34 -1.17 -11.87
N PHE A 78 1.79 -2.33 -11.54
CA PHE A 78 2.39 -3.26 -10.57
C PHE A 78 3.72 -3.87 -11.03
N GLY A 79 4.05 -3.82 -12.32
CA GLY A 79 5.32 -4.34 -12.85
C GLY A 79 6.56 -3.57 -12.37
N ASP A 80 6.39 -2.36 -11.85
CA ASP A 80 7.48 -1.51 -11.35
C ASP A 80 7.61 -1.56 -9.81
N VAL A 81 6.95 -2.50 -9.11
CA VAL A 81 6.99 -2.56 -7.64
C VAL A 81 8.39 -2.97 -7.16
N GLU A 82 9.01 -2.15 -6.31
CA GLU A 82 10.33 -2.39 -5.71
C GLU A 82 10.24 -3.02 -4.32
N ASP A 83 9.30 -2.55 -3.49
CA ASP A 83 9.10 -3.03 -2.12
C ASP A 83 7.61 -3.11 -1.75
N ILE A 84 7.27 -4.08 -0.90
CA ILE A 84 5.92 -4.31 -0.40
C ILE A 84 5.97 -4.58 1.11
N TRP A 85 5.18 -3.82 1.87
CA TRP A 85 4.88 -4.08 3.27
C TRP A 85 3.41 -4.42 3.42
N VAL A 86 3.13 -5.51 4.13
CA VAL A 86 1.79 -5.98 4.47
C VAL A 86 1.68 -6.08 5.98
N TYR A 87 0.75 -5.34 6.54
CA TYR A 87 0.40 -5.45 7.95
C TYR A 87 -0.93 -6.18 8.08
N LEU A 88 -0.98 -7.19 8.95
CA LEU A 88 -2.14 -8.04 9.18
C LEU A 88 -2.63 -7.93 10.62
N ALA A 89 -3.93 -7.73 10.81
CA ALA A 89 -4.56 -7.80 12.13
C ALA A 89 -4.48 -9.21 12.73
N ASP A 90 -4.48 -10.23 11.88
CA ASP A 90 -4.25 -11.63 12.23
C ASP A 90 -3.21 -12.22 11.26
N VAL A 91 -2.01 -12.52 11.75
CA VAL A 91 -0.93 -13.05 10.92
C VAL A 91 -1.25 -14.41 10.29
N ARG A 92 -2.29 -15.11 10.79
CA ARG A 92 -2.78 -16.37 10.18
C ARG A 92 -3.40 -16.16 8.80
N ASP A 93 -3.76 -14.93 8.46
CA ASP A 93 -4.26 -14.56 7.12
C ASP A 93 -3.13 -14.42 6.08
N ARG A 94 -1.86 -14.66 6.46
CA ARG A 94 -0.70 -14.54 5.56
C ARG A 94 -0.87 -15.27 4.25
N ASP A 95 -1.32 -16.53 4.28
CA ASP A 95 -1.33 -17.38 3.09
C ASP A 95 -2.41 -16.91 2.09
N VAL A 96 -3.57 -16.44 2.57
CA VAL A 96 -4.60 -15.87 1.69
C VAL A 96 -4.12 -14.55 1.08
N VAL A 97 -3.45 -13.69 1.84
CA VAL A 97 -2.92 -12.42 1.31
C VAL A 97 -1.79 -12.65 0.31
N GLN A 98 -0.85 -13.56 0.60
CA GLN A 98 0.23 -13.92 -0.33
C GLN A 98 -0.33 -14.47 -1.65
N THR A 99 -1.36 -15.31 -1.58
CA THR A 99 -2.00 -15.88 -2.78
C THR A 99 -2.56 -14.78 -3.67
N ILE A 100 -3.29 -13.82 -3.09
CA ILE A 100 -3.87 -12.69 -3.83
C ILE A 100 -2.78 -11.77 -4.39
N LEU A 101 -1.69 -11.55 -3.66
CA LEU A 101 -0.54 -10.79 -4.17
C LEU A 101 0.07 -11.45 -5.40
N ASN A 102 0.33 -12.76 -5.36
CA ASN A 102 0.87 -13.49 -6.51
C ASN A 102 -0.10 -13.44 -7.71
N GLU A 103 -1.40 -13.64 -7.48
CA GLU A 103 -2.43 -13.53 -8.52
C GLU A 103 -2.47 -12.12 -9.17
N THR A 104 -2.15 -11.07 -8.41
CA THR A 104 -2.31 -9.68 -8.86
C THR A 104 -1.03 -9.09 -9.44
N LEU A 105 0.13 -9.39 -8.84
CA LEU A 105 1.44 -8.81 -9.19
C LEU A 105 2.30 -9.79 -10.02
N GLY A 106 1.99 -11.09 -10.01
CA GLY A 106 2.79 -12.15 -10.63
C GLY A 106 3.88 -12.69 -9.70
N ASP A 107 4.46 -13.83 -10.08
CA ASP A 107 5.44 -14.56 -9.26
C ASP A 107 6.81 -13.87 -9.17
N ASP A 108 7.12 -12.93 -10.09
CA ASP A 108 8.38 -12.17 -10.13
C ASP A 108 8.36 -10.92 -9.21
N MET A 109 7.29 -10.70 -8.45
CA MET A 109 7.19 -9.59 -7.51
C MET A 109 8.28 -9.66 -6.42
N PRO A 110 8.73 -8.52 -5.86
CA PRO A 110 9.60 -8.54 -4.69
C PRO A 110 8.92 -9.29 -3.54
N THR A 111 9.70 -10.03 -2.75
CA THR A 111 9.17 -10.77 -1.60
C THR A 111 8.57 -9.78 -0.59
N PRO A 112 7.27 -9.89 -0.26
CA PRO A 112 6.63 -8.95 0.65
C PRO A 112 7.11 -9.18 2.08
N THR A 113 7.31 -8.08 2.81
CA THR A 113 7.44 -8.14 4.27
C THR A 113 6.04 -8.22 4.88
N ILE A 114 5.72 -9.33 5.55
CA ILE A 114 4.41 -9.55 6.18
C ILE A 114 4.55 -9.57 7.70
N ILE A 115 3.83 -8.67 8.37
CA ILE A 115 3.93 -8.46 9.83
C ILE A 115 2.53 -8.53 10.46
N GLY A 116 2.41 -9.20 11.61
CA GLY A 116 1.22 -9.11 12.44
C GLY A 116 1.21 -7.83 13.28
N ALA A 117 0.21 -6.98 13.13
CA ALA A 117 0.09 -5.69 13.84
C ALA A 117 -1.38 -5.32 14.08
N ARG A 118 -1.65 -4.42 15.03
CA ARG A 118 -2.98 -3.79 15.14
C ARG A 118 -3.11 -2.69 14.08
N LEU A 119 -4.22 -2.68 13.37
CA LEU A 119 -4.49 -1.70 12.32
C LEU A 119 -5.58 -0.69 12.73
N MET A 120 -5.71 0.36 11.93
CA MET A 120 -6.72 1.39 12.13
C MET A 120 -8.15 0.82 11.99
N GLY A 121 -9.00 1.13 12.98
CA GLY A 121 -10.41 0.78 12.94
C GLY A 121 -10.66 -0.74 12.94
N ARG A 122 -11.33 -1.23 11.89
CA ARG A 122 -11.68 -2.65 11.71
C ARG A 122 -10.92 -3.30 10.54
N SER A 123 -9.85 -2.65 10.06
CA SER A 123 -9.03 -3.20 9.00
C SER A 123 -8.33 -4.46 9.45
N GLY A 124 -8.37 -5.48 8.61
CA GLY A 124 -7.67 -6.75 8.73
C GLY A 124 -6.35 -6.77 7.97
N VAL A 125 -6.21 -5.91 6.96
CA VAL A 125 -4.99 -5.75 6.15
C VAL A 125 -4.73 -4.28 5.82
N GLU A 126 -3.45 -3.92 5.82
CA GLU A 126 -2.92 -2.66 5.27
C GLU A 126 -1.73 -2.98 4.37
N ILE A 127 -1.69 -2.39 3.18
CA ILE A 127 -0.65 -2.63 2.18
C ILE A 127 0.00 -1.31 1.81
N GLN A 128 1.34 -1.28 1.87
CA GLN A 128 2.15 -0.16 1.42
C GLN A 128 3.15 -0.65 0.37
N MET A 129 3.37 0.15 -0.67
CA MET A 129 4.31 -0.18 -1.75
C MET A 129 5.20 1.01 -2.12
N VAL A 130 6.40 0.68 -2.57
CA VAL A 130 7.29 1.60 -3.30
C VAL A 130 7.35 1.13 -4.74
N ILE A 131 7.14 2.07 -5.66
CA ILE A 131 7.18 1.84 -7.10
C ILE A 131 8.42 2.52 -7.66
N GLY A 132 9.19 1.75 -8.42
CA GLY A 132 10.43 2.15 -9.04
C GLY A 132 10.26 3.04 -10.27
N LYS A 133 11.38 3.20 -10.97
CA LYS A 133 11.47 4.05 -12.16
C LYS A 133 10.66 3.46 -13.31
N LYS A 134 10.16 4.34 -14.19
CA LYS A 134 9.67 3.93 -15.51
C LYS A 134 10.89 3.41 -16.27
N PRO A 135 10.81 2.27 -16.97
CA PRO A 135 11.86 1.91 -17.93
C PRO A 135 12.12 3.07 -18.91
#